data_AF-A0A937XGU2-F1
#
_entry.id   AF-A0A937XGU2-F1
#
_cell.length_a   1.000
_cell.length_b   1.000
_cell.length_c   1.000
_cell.angle_alpha   90.00
_cell.angle_beta   90.00
_cell.angle_gamma   90.00
#
_symmetry.space_group_name_H-M   'P 1'
#
loop_
_entity.id
_entity.type
_entity.pdbx_description
1 polymer ?
#
loop_
_entity_poly.entity_id
_entity_poly.type
_entity_poly.pdbx_seq_one_letter_code
_entity_poly.pdbx_strand_id
1 'polypeptide(L)'
;MKMKRVRVVKRSSGRVTRRTAKPRSARTRSLDHGTTRALSSATVCRCEEVSEADVRRVIRMGYHSLEAVKRVLRTGMGHCQGRGCLKLVARMIQEETGIPASEQKMPRPRPPLKPLPLGLLGAFTDEARSTKP
;
A
#
# COMPACT_ATOMS: atom_id res chain seq x y z
N MET A 1 -6.20 -42.42 -1.15
CA MET A 1 -6.02 -41.48 -2.28
C MET A 1 -7.36 -41.24 -2.97
N LYS A 2 -7.90 -40.01 -2.95
CA LYS A 2 -9.00 -39.59 -3.84
C LYS A 2 -8.79 -38.13 -4.23
N MET A 3 -8.45 -37.93 -5.49
CA MET A 3 -8.10 -36.64 -6.10
C MET A 3 -9.34 -35.88 -6.59
N LYS A 4 -9.19 -34.56 -6.59
CA LYS A 4 -10.17 -33.50 -6.93
C LYS A 4 -10.81 -33.70 -8.31
N ARG A 5 -12.13 -33.48 -8.41
CA ARG A 5 -12.82 -33.27 -9.70
C ARG A 5 -12.81 -31.77 -10.02
N VAL A 6 -12.10 -31.39 -11.09
CA VAL A 6 -12.19 -30.06 -11.71
C VAL A 6 -13.22 -30.11 -12.83
N ARG A 7 -14.14 -29.14 -12.85
CA ARG A 7 -15.25 -29.04 -13.81
C ARG A 7 -14.76 -28.32 -15.08
N VAL A 8 -14.99 -28.91 -16.25
CA VAL A 8 -14.56 -28.39 -17.56
C VAL A 8 -15.74 -27.70 -18.27
N VAL A 9 -15.52 -26.49 -18.79
CA VAL A 9 -16.47 -25.76 -19.66
C VAL A 9 -15.95 -25.81 -21.11
N LYS A 10 -16.77 -26.30 -22.06
CA LYS A 10 -16.44 -26.39 -23.50
C LYS A 10 -16.72 -25.05 -24.19
N ARG A 11 -15.82 -24.59 -25.06
CA ARG A 11 -16.01 -23.47 -26.01
C ARG A 11 -16.05 -24.03 -27.43
N SER A 12 -17.05 -23.60 -28.20
CA SER A 12 -17.28 -23.97 -29.59
C SER A 12 -16.35 -23.21 -30.55
N SER A 13 -15.71 -24.00 -31.42
CA SER A 13 -15.19 -23.66 -32.77
C SER A 13 -14.23 -22.46 -32.93
N GLY A 14 -12.93 -22.74 -32.99
CA GLY A 14 -11.90 -21.83 -33.52
C GLY A 14 -10.49 -22.24 -33.07
N ARG A 15 -9.72 -22.87 -33.95
CA ARG A 15 -8.40 -23.48 -33.69
C ARG A 15 -7.39 -22.44 -33.17
N VAL A 16 -7.05 -22.48 -31.88
CA VAL A 16 -5.79 -21.94 -31.32
C VAL A 16 -5.35 -22.84 -30.15
N THR A 17 -4.06 -23.09 -30.10
CA THR A 17 -3.30 -24.04 -29.25
C THR A 17 -3.76 -24.13 -27.79
N ARG A 18 -3.58 -25.32 -27.18
CA ARG A 18 -3.69 -25.49 -25.71
C ARG A 18 -2.65 -24.61 -25.04
N ARG A 19 -3.00 -23.35 -24.77
CA ARG A 19 -2.36 -22.57 -23.70
C ARG A 19 -2.75 -23.28 -22.41
N THR A 20 -1.92 -24.24 -21.99
CA THR A 20 -1.87 -24.64 -20.60
C THR A 20 -1.74 -23.34 -19.81
N ALA A 21 -2.68 -23.08 -18.92
CA ALA A 21 -2.59 -21.95 -18.01
C ALA A 21 -1.34 -22.19 -17.17
N LYS A 22 -0.19 -21.63 -17.61
CA LYS A 22 1.06 -21.62 -16.87
C LYS A 22 0.70 -21.16 -15.45
N PRO A 23 1.07 -21.91 -14.41
CA PRO A 23 0.74 -21.51 -13.05
C PRO A 23 1.23 -20.07 -12.87
N ARG A 24 0.40 -19.20 -12.30
CA ARG A 24 0.76 -17.83 -11.92
C ARG A 24 1.86 -17.80 -10.82
N SER A 25 2.59 -18.90 -10.63
CA SER A 25 3.69 -19.09 -9.69
C SER A 25 5.03 -18.52 -10.17
N ALA A 26 5.08 -17.77 -11.28
CA ALA A 26 6.32 -17.27 -11.85
C ALA A 26 6.26 -15.76 -12.18
N ARG A 27 5.80 -14.95 -11.22
CA ARG A 27 5.98 -13.49 -11.26
C ARG A 27 6.28 -12.88 -9.90
N THR A 28 6.93 -13.63 -9.01
CA THR A 28 7.84 -13.01 -8.03
C THR A 28 9.08 -12.59 -8.83
N ARG A 29 9.03 -11.40 -9.43
CA ARG A 29 10.24 -10.75 -9.91
C ARG A 29 11.12 -10.56 -8.66
N SER A 30 12.14 -11.39 -8.54
CA SER A 30 13.43 -11.12 -7.91
C SER A 30 13.40 -10.05 -6.81
N LEU A 31 13.30 -10.53 -5.59
CA LEU A 31 13.55 -9.80 -4.35
C LEU A 31 15.04 -9.50 -4.22
N ASP A 32 15.67 -8.82 -5.18
CA ASP A 32 17.12 -8.66 -5.18
C ASP A 32 17.52 -7.27 -5.73
N HIS A 33 17.38 -6.24 -4.91
CA HIS A 33 18.14 -4.98 -5.07
C HIS A 33 18.68 -4.54 -3.69
N GLY A 34 19.61 -5.33 -3.15
CA GLY A 34 20.50 -4.86 -2.08
C GLY A 34 20.24 -5.49 -0.72
N THR A 35 20.63 -6.76 -0.57
CA THR A 35 21.00 -7.32 0.74
C THR A 35 22.23 -6.56 1.25
N THR A 36 22.02 -5.45 1.95
CA THR A 36 22.98 -4.96 2.95
C THR A 36 22.37 -5.23 4.31
N ARG A 37 22.71 -6.41 4.83
CA ARG A 37 22.35 -6.84 6.16
C ARG A 37 23.33 -6.18 7.14
N ALA A 38 23.16 -4.89 7.43
CA ALA A 38 23.67 -4.19 8.62
C ALA A 38 23.19 -2.72 8.64
N LEU A 39 22.78 -2.29 9.83
CA LEU A 39 22.22 -0.99 10.23
C LEU A 39 20.73 -0.81 9.93
N SER A 40 20.00 -0.40 10.96
CA SER A 40 18.57 -0.11 11.02
C SER A 40 18.13 1.11 10.17
N SER A 41 18.74 1.28 8.99
CA SER A 41 18.59 2.42 8.08
C SER A 41 17.56 2.19 6.97
N ALA A 42 16.88 1.03 6.94
CA ALA A 42 15.85 0.77 5.95
C ALA A 42 14.73 1.82 6.02
N THR A 43 14.54 2.58 4.94
CA THR A 43 13.51 3.62 4.86
C THR A 43 12.13 2.98 4.73
N VAL A 44 11.27 3.21 5.72
CA VAL A 44 9.88 2.72 5.73
C VAL A 44 8.95 3.69 5.00
N CYS A 45 9.08 5.00 5.27
CA CYS A 45 8.30 6.03 4.61
C CYS A 45 9.20 6.95 3.80
N ARG A 46 9.09 6.89 2.47
CA ARG A 46 9.88 7.75 1.58
C ARG A 46 9.46 9.22 1.62
N CYS A 47 8.20 9.52 1.92
CA CYS A 47 7.67 10.89 1.90
C CYS A 47 8.04 11.71 3.14
N GLU A 48 8.11 11.07 4.30
CA GLU A 48 8.44 11.72 5.59
C GLU A 48 9.81 11.26 6.09
N GLU A 49 10.58 10.56 5.25
CA GLU A 49 11.95 10.07 5.52
C GLU A 49 12.10 9.23 6.80
N VAL A 50 11.05 8.49 7.16
CA VAL A 50 11.01 7.68 8.38
C VAL A 50 11.75 6.35 8.17
N SER A 51 12.70 6.05 9.05
CA SER A 51 13.43 4.78 9.07
C SER A 51 12.72 3.70 9.88
N GLU A 52 13.13 2.44 9.69
CA GLU A 52 12.69 1.31 10.51
C GLU A 52 13.03 1.53 12.00
N ALA A 53 14.21 2.10 12.29
CA ALA A 53 14.64 2.39 13.66
C ALA A 53 13.65 3.33 14.37
N ASP A 54 13.14 4.34 13.66
CA ASP A 54 12.20 5.31 14.23
C ASP A 54 10.84 4.66 14.54
N VAL A 55 10.36 3.79 13.63
CA VAL A 55 9.12 3.03 13.86
C VAL A 55 9.26 2.12 15.08
N ARG A 56 10.34 1.34 15.17
CA ARG A 56 10.60 0.47 16.34
C ARG A 56 10.82 1.27 17.62
N ARG A 57 11.41 2.46 17.56
CA ARG A 57 11.54 3.36 18.73
C ARG A 57 10.17 3.76 19.26
N VAL A 58 9.27 4.20 18.38
CA VAL A 58 7.92 4.63 18.75
C VAL A 58 7.08 3.46 19.27
N ILE A 59 7.21 2.26 18.68
CA ILE A 59 6.51 1.07 19.20
C ILE A 59 6.99 0.74 20.62
N ARG A 60 8.30 0.80 20.88
CA ARG A 60 8.89 0.57 22.22
C ARG A 60 8.52 1.64 23.25
N MET A 61 8.13 2.84 22.82
CA MET A 61 7.56 3.88 23.69
C MET A 61 6.10 3.58 24.11
N GLY A 62 5.48 2.49 23.64
CA GLY A 62 4.13 2.08 24.01
C GLY A 62 3.06 2.39 22.97
N TYR A 63 3.43 2.90 21.79
CA TYR A 63 2.47 3.21 20.72
C TYR A 63 2.22 1.98 19.85
N HIS A 64 1.22 1.18 20.22
CA HIS A 64 0.90 -0.10 19.57
C HIS A 64 -0.23 -0.05 18.53
N SER A 65 -0.78 1.14 18.28
CA SER A 65 -1.80 1.33 17.24
C SER A 65 -1.23 2.07 16.04
N LEU A 66 -1.67 1.66 14.86
CA LEU A 66 -1.25 2.28 13.60
C LEU A 66 -1.63 3.76 13.51
N GLU A 67 -2.75 4.17 14.11
CA GLU A 67 -3.16 5.58 14.21
C GLU A 67 -2.23 6.39 15.13
N ALA A 68 -1.76 5.81 16.23
CA ALA A 68 -0.78 6.46 17.10
C ALA A 68 0.57 6.65 16.39
N VAL A 69 1.09 5.59 15.74
CA VAL A 69 2.34 5.67 14.98
C VAL A 69 2.24 6.69 13.84
N LYS A 70 1.08 6.75 13.16
CA LYS A 70 0.78 7.78 12.15
C LYS A 70 0.81 9.20 12.72
N ARG A 71 0.31 9.44 13.93
CA ARG A 71 0.32 10.77 14.55
C ARG A 71 1.73 11.21 14.95
N VAL A 72 2.52 10.30 15.49
CA VAL A 72 3.88 10.59 15.98
C VAL A 72 4.86 10.77 14.82
N LEU A 73 4.91 9.80 13.90
CA LEU A 73 5.90 9.78 12.81
C LEU A 73 5.37 10.35 11.49
N ARG A 74 4.14 10.86 11.47
CA ARG A 74 3.45 11.36 10.27
C ARG A 74 3.34 10.33 9.14
N THR A 75 3.52 9.05 9.45
CA THR A 75 3.51 7.99 8.45
C THR A 75 2.16 7.94 7.73
N GLY A 76 2.19 8.05 6.40
CA GLY A 76 0.99 8.09 5.57
C GLY A 76 0.35 9.47 5.39
N MET A 77 0.97 10.55 5.89
CA MET A 77 0.53 11.94 5.63
C MET A 77 1.19 12.58 4.40
N GLY A 78 2.25 11.97 3.85
CA GLY A 78 2.92 12.49 2.66
C GLY A 78 2.16 12.31 1.34
N HIS A 79 2.76 12.70 0.23
CA HIS A 79 2.16 12.67 -1.12
C HIS A 79 1.54 11.30 -1.49
N CYS A 80 2.16 10.20 -1.04
CA CYS A 80 1.67 8.86 -1.31
C CYS A 80 0.42 8.46 -0.51
N GLN A 81 0.00 9.25 0.48
CA GLN A 81 -1.16 8.99 1.37
C GLN A 81 -1.13 7.59 1.99
N GLY A 82 0.07 7.10 2.33
CA GLY A 82 0.25 5.84 3.06
C GLY A 82 0.18 4.56 2.24
N ARG A 83 0.11 4.64 0.90
CA ARG A 83 0.07 3.46 0.01
C ARG A 83 1.27 2.51 0.18
N GLY A 84 2.44 3.06 0.44
CA GLY A 84 3.67 2.28 0.63
C GLY A 84 3.89 1.86 2.08
N CYS A 85 3.86 2.80 3.01
CA CYS A 85 4.33 2.57 4.38
C CYS A 85 3.30 1.92 5.32
N LEU A 86 1.99 2.17 5.19
CA LEU A 86 1.02 1.79 6.24
C LEU A 86 0.96 0.26 6.47
N LYS A 87 1.00 -0.53 5.40
CA LYS A 87 1.01 -2.00 5.52
C LYS A 87 2.31 -2.53 6.10
N LEU A 88 3.44 -1.85 5.83
CA LEU A 88 4.73 -2.20 6.41
C LEU A 88 4.74 -1.89 7.91
N VAL A 89 4.26 -0.71 8.29
CA VAL A 89 4.14 -0.29 9.70
C VAL A 89 3.23 -1.26 10.47
N ALA A 90 2.09 -1.68 9.89
CA ALA A 90 1.23 -2.69 10.51
C ALA A 90 1.96 -4.01 10.80
N ARG A 91 2.84 -4.45 9.89
CA ARG A 91 3.66 -5.65 10.08
C ARG A 91 4.73 -5.46 11.15
N MET A 92 5.42 -4.32 11.16
CA MET A 92 6.40 -4.01 12.20
C MET A 92 5.77 -3.95 13.60
N ILE A 93 4.55 -3.41 13.72
CA ILE A 93 3.78 -3.45 14.96
C ILE A 93 3.50 -4.90 15.37
N GLN A 94 3.08 -5.75 14.43
CA GLN A 94 2.85 -7.16 14.70
C GLN A 94 4.12 -7.87 15.16
N GLU A 95 5.26 -7.62 14.52
CA GLU A 95 6.55 -8.22 14.89
C GLU A 95 6.99 -7.86 16.31
N GLU A 96 6.75 -6.61 16.75
CA GLU A 96 7.16 -6.12 18.06
C GLU A 96 6.15 -6.44 19.18
N THR A 97 4.86 -6.47 18.88
CA THR A 97 3.79 -6.60 19.89
C THR A 97 3.10 -7.96 19.90
N GLY A 98 3.25 -8.75 18.84
CA GLY A 98 2.49 -9.98 18.62
C GLY A 98 1.04 -9.77 18.18
N ILE A 99 0.52 -8.54 18.18
CA ILE A 99 -0.85 -8.23 17.75
C ILE A 99 -0.95 -8.45 16.24
N PRO A 100 -1.89 -9.28 15.74
CA PRO A 100 -1.97 -9.59 14.33
C PRO A 100 -2.23 -8.31 13.50
N ALA A 101 -1.56 -8.16 12.36
CA ALA A 101 -1.75 -7.00 11.49
C ALA A 101 -3.19 -6.84 10.96
N SER A 102 -4.01 -7.90 11.02
CA SER A 102 -5.44 -7.85 10.70
C SER A 102 -6.28 -7.07 11.71
N GLU A 103 -5.83 -6.98 12.97
CA GLU A 103 -6.50 -6.23 14.03
C GLU A 103 -6.15 -4.74 14.00
N GLN A 104 -5.03 -4.39 13.37
CA GLN A 104 -4.62 -3.00 13.16
C GLN A 104 -5.59 -2.29 12.22
N LYS A 105 -6.30 -1.30 12.75
CA LYS A 105 -7.26 -0.49 11.99
C LYS A 105 -6.51 0.37 10.95
N MET A 106 -6.70 0.07 9.67
CA MET A 106 -6.16 0.91 8.60
C MET A 106 -6.89 2.26 8.53
N PRO A 107 -6.17 3.37 8.25
CA PRO A 107 -6.80 4.66 8.05
C PRO A 107 -7.72 4.63 6.84
N ARG A 108 -8.89 5.25 6.96
CA ARG A 108 -9.84 5.34 5.85
C ARG A 108 -9.31 6.30 4.79
N PRO A 109 -9.36 5.95 3.49
CA PRO A 109 -9.02 6.89 2.43
C PRO A 109 -10.02 8.05 2.45
N ARG A 110 -9.52 9.28 2.35
CA ARG A 110 -10.33 10.49 2.24
C ARG A 110 -10.22 11.01 0.80
N PRO A 111 -11.31 11.50 0.19
CA PRO A 111 -11.21 12.18 -1.10
C PRO A 111 -10.42 13.49 -0.96
N PRO A 112 -9.67 13.91 -1.99
CA PRO A 112 -9.42 13.24 -3.27
C PRO A 112 -8.34 12.14 -3.15
N LEU A 113 -8.53 11.03 -3.88
CA LEU A 113 -7.59 9.90 -3.80
C LEU A 113 -6.18 10.27 -4.29
N LYS A 114 -6.09 11.12 -5.31
CA LYS A 114 -4.83 11.69 -5.80
C LYS A 114 -4.87 13.20 -5.61
N PRO A 115 -3.72 13.86 -5.41
CA PRO A 115 -3.67 15.32 -5.39
C PRO A 115 -4.29 15.89 -6.66
N LEU A 116 -5.17 16.87 -6.48
CA LEU A 116 -5.85 17.57 -7.57
C LEU A 116 -5.39 19.04 -7.54
N PRO A 117 -4.99 19.63 -8.68
CA PRO A 117 -4.63 21.05 -8.72
C PRO A 117 -5.84 21.91 -8.34
N LEU A 118 -5.62 22.94 -7.52
CA LEU A 118 -6.70 23.81 -7.03
C LEU A 118 -7.42 24.57 -8.16
N GLY A 119 -6.71 24.91 -9.24
CA GLY A 119 -7.32 25.55 -10.42
C GLY A 119 -8.45 24.74 -11.04
N LEU A 120 -8.37 23.41 -10.99
CA LEU A 120 -9.43 22.53 -11.49
C LEU A 120 -10.69 22.55 -10.61
N LEU A 121 -10.54 22.82 -9.30
CA LEU A 121 -11.68 22.98 -8.39
C LEU A 121 -12.32 24.37 -8.54
N GLY A 122 -11.54 25.40 -8.88
CA GLY A 122 -12.01 26.78 -9.06
C GLY A 122 -12.62 27.07 -10.45
N ALA A 123 -12.28 26.27 -11.46
CA ALA A 123 -12.69 26.48 -12.86
C ALA A 123 -14.22 26.54 -13.08
N PHE A 124 -15.03 26.07 -12.12
CA PHE A 124 -16.50 26.18 -12.18
C PHE A 124 -17.02 27.60 -11.96
N THR A 125 -16.18 28.56 -11.52
CA THR A 125 -16.60 29.94 -11.21
C THR A 125 -16.21 30.98 -12.26
N ASP A 126 -15.39 30.61 -13.26
CA ASP A 126 -14.92 31.53 -14.31
C ASP A 126 -15.92 31.68 -15.46
N GLU A 127 -16.62 30.61 -15.86
CA GLU A 127 -17.71 30.70 -16.86
C GLU A 127 -18.85 31.63 -16.40
N ALA A 128 -19.06 31.77 -15.09
CA ALA A 128 -20.04 32.70 -14.50
C ALA A 128 -19.50 34.14 -14.32
N ARG A 129 -18.20 34.37 -14.54
CA ARG A 129 -17.53 35.66 -14.35
C ARG A 129 -17.03 36.28 -15.67
N SER A 130 -16.95 35.48 -16.74
CA SER A 130 -16.57 35.91 -18.09
C SER A 130 -17.69 36.62 -18.89
N THR A 131 -18.93 36.64 -18.39
CA THR A 131 -19.97 37.55 -18.90
C THR A 131 -19.92 38.88 -18.15
N LYS A 132 -18.88 39.68 -18.41
CA LYS A 132 -18.92 41.12 -18.13
C LYS A 132 -18.62 41.86 -19.44
N PRO A 133 -19.48 42.84 -19.82
CA PRO A 133 -19.59 43.40 -21.17
C PRO A 133 -18.33 44.10 -21.68
#